data_AF-A0A0A9DMA4-F1
#
_entry.id   AF-A0A0A9DMA4-F1
#
_cell.length_a   1.000
_cell.length_b   1.000
_cell.length_c   1.000
_cell.angle_alpha   90.00
_cell.angle_beta   90.00
_cell.angle_gamma   90.00
#
_symmetry.space_group_name_H-M   'P 1'
#
loop_
_entity.id
_entity.type
_entity.pdbx_description
1 polymer ?
#
loop_
_entity_poly.entity_id
_entity_poly.type
_entity_poly.pdbx_seq_one_letter_code
_entity_poly.pdbx_strand_id
1 'polypeptide(L)'
;MALAEIGEGCPKLKEIALSHCPEVTDVGLGHLVRGCVQLESCQMVYCRQITSAGVATVISSSSKLKKLLVEEWKVSERTRRRAGPILSFLCTGL
;
A
#
# COMPACT_ATOMS: atom_id res chain seq x y z
N MET A 1 -8.32 9.44 11.36
CA MET A 1 -8.85 9.65 10.00
C MET A 1 -7.82 10.30 9.04
N ALA A 2 -6.52 10.30 9.36
CA ALA A 2 -5.51 11.03 8.57
C ALA A 2 -5.36 10.53 7.12
N LEU A 3 -5.48 9.23 6.85
CA LEU A 3 -5.36 8.70 5.48
C LEU A 3 -6.53 9.08 4.58
N ALA A 4 -7.73 9.32 5.14
CA ALA A 4 -8.87 9.78 4.38
C ALA A 4 -8.68 11.23 3.92
N GLU A 5 -8.19 12.08 4.82
CA GLU A 5 -7.85 13.48 4.50
C GLU A 5 -6.78 13.57 3.41
N ILE A 6 -5.76 12.68 3.44
CA ILE A 6 -4.76 12.61 2.36
C ILE A 6 -5.40 12.17 1.05
N GLY A 7 -6.29 11.17 1.07
CA GLY A 7 -7.02 10.74 -0.12
C GLY A 7 -7.80 11.88 -0.76
N GLU A 8 -8.53 12.65 0.05
CA GLU A 8 -9.36 13.76 -0.44
C GLU A 8 -8.54 15.01 -0.81
N GLY A 9 -7.49 15.32 -0.06
CA GLY A 9 -6.69 16.53 -0.22
C GLY A 9 -5.56 16.42 -1.26
N CYS A 10 -5.08 15.21 -1.56
CA CYS A 10 -3.89 14.99 -2.39
C CYS A 10 -4.16 14.06 -3.60
N PRO A 11 -5.02 14.45 -4.56
CA PRO A 11 -5.36 13.60 -5.72
C PRO A 11 -4.19 13.37 -6.69
N LYS A 12 -3.15 14.22 -6.63
CA LYS A 12 -1.93 14.13 -7.45
C LYS A 12 -0.78 13.41 -6.74
N LEU A 13 -1.02 12.83 -5.56
CA LEU A 13 0.01 12.10 -4.84
C LEU A 13 0.48 10.90 -5.66
N LYS A 14 1.80 10.83 -5.90
CA LYS A 14 2.43 9.76 -6.67
C LYS A 14 3.16 8.76 -5.80
N GLU A 15 3.71 9.21 -4.68
CA GLU A 15 4.54 8.37 -3.83
C GLU A 15 4.15 8.57 -2.37
N ILE A 16 4.04 7.47 -1.63
CA ILE A 16 3.79 7.50 -0.18
C ILE A 16 4.56 6.39 0.52
N ALA A 17 5.13 6.72 1.67
CA ALA A 17 5.80 5.76 2.54
C ALA A 17 5.18 5.79 3.94
N LEU A 18 4.64 4.66 4.36
CA LEU A 18 4.05 4.41 5.66
C LEU A 18 4.94 3.39 6.38
N SER A 19 5.86 3.87 7.19
CA SER A 19 6.81 3.03 7.93
C SER A 19 6.57 3.19 9.42
N HIS A 20 6.46 2.07 10.15
CA HIS A 20 6.21 2.07 11.60
C HIS A 20 4.94 2.82 12.00
N CYS A 21 3.87 2.72 11.21
CA CYS A 21 2.57 3.32 11.52
C CYS A 21 1.61 2.24 12.04
N PRO A 22 1.57 1.96 13.37
CA PRO A 22 0.75 0.86 13.93
C PRO A 22 -0.76 1.11 13.84
N GLU A 23 -1.18 2.37 13.73
CA GLU A 23 -2.59 2.78 13.65
C GLU A 23 -3.13 2.81 12.20
N VAL A 24 -2.26 2.56 11.21
CA VAL A 24 -2.70 2.45 9.82
C VAL A 24 -3.33 1.09 9.59
N THR A 25 -4.58 1.11 9.14
CA THR A 25 -5.41 -0.06 8.86
C THR A 25 -5.67 -0.25 7.37
N ASP A 26 -6.12 -1.45 7.01
CA ASP A 26 -6.63 -1.76 5.67
C ASP A 26 -7.75 -0.79 5.23
N VAL A 27 -8.62 -0.37 6.15
CA VAL A 27 -9.69 0.60 5.87
C VAL A 27 -9.11 1.97 5.53
N GLY A 28 -8.14 2.44 6.33
CA GLY A 28 -7.43 3.70 6.05
C GLY A 28 -6.74 3.69 4.70
N LEU A 29 -6.08 2.59 4.33
CA LEU A 29 -5.50 2.41 3.00
C LEU A 29 -6.56 2.49 1.89
N GLY A 30 -7.72 1.88 2.10
CA GLY A 30 -8.84 1.94 1.15
C GLY A 30 -9.29 3.38 0.85
N HIS A 31 -9.35 4.24 1.87
CA HIS A 31 -9.64 5.66 1.68
C HIS A 31 -8.53 6.38 0.92
N LEU A 32 -7.27 6.14 1.28
CA LEU A 32 -6.11 6.73 0.62
C LEU A 32 -6.12 6.44 -0.89
N VAL A 33 -6.22 5.16 -1.27
CA VAL A 33 -6.09 4.77 -2.70
C VAL A 33 -7.32 5.11 -3.54
N ARG A 34 -8.47 5.37 -2.90
CA ARG A 34 -9.66 5.89 -3.59
C ARG A 34 -9.47 7.33 -4.05
N GLY A 35 -8.80 8.16 -3.26
CA GLY A 35 -8.57 9.56 -3.58
C GLY A 35 -7.27 9.81 -4.35
N CYS A 36 -6.19 9.11 -3.99
CA CYS A 36 -4.88 9.21 -4.65
C CYS A 36 -4.79 8.32 -5.91
N VAL A 37 -5.58 8.65 -6.93
CA VAL A 37 -5.67 7.86 -8.18
C VAL A 37 -4.40 7.89 -9.04
N GLN A 38 -3.45 8.78 -8.74
CA GLN A 38 -2.17 8.89 -9.44
C GLN A 38 -1.01 8.19 -8.72
N LEU A 39 -1.28 7.35 -7.72
CA LEU A 39 -0.23 6.69 -6.96
C LEU A 39 0.59 5.72 -7.84
N GLU A 40 1.89 5.95 -7.88
CA GLU A 40 2.90 5.19 -8.63
C GLU A 40 3.80 4.35 -7.70
N SER A 41 4.04 4.81 -6.47
CA SER A 41 4.87 4.12 -5.48
C SER A 41 4.20 4.12 -4.10
N CYS A 42 4.15 2.96 -3.46
CA CYS A 42 3.63 2.83 -2.11
C CYS A 42 4.53 1.94 -1.27
N GLN A 43 4.88 2.40 -0.06
CA GLN A 43 5.59 1.60 0.92
C GLN A 43 4.73 1.48 2.17
N MET A 44 4.58 0.27 2.69
CA MET A 44 3.87 0.00 3.94
C MET A 44 4.57 -1.08 4.75
N VAL A 45 5.53 -0.67 5.58
CA VAL A 45 6.43 -1.57 6.30
C VAL A 45 6.31 -1.33 7.79
N TYR A 46 6.36 -2.40 8.60
CA TYR A 46 6.17 -2.34 10.06
C TYR A 46 4.81 -1.77 10.49
N CYS A 47 3.84 -1.74 9.59
CA CYS A 47 2.46 -1.36 9.86
C CYS A 47 1.64 -2.61 10.21
N ARG A 48 1.47 -2.89 11.50
CA ARG A 48 0.94 -4.17 12.02
C ARG A 48 -0.54 -4.43 11.71
N GLN A 49 -1.33 -3.37 11.50
CA GLN A 49 -2.76 -3.47 11.19
C GLN A 49 -3.05 -3.51 9.68
N ILE A 50 -2.01 -3.55 8.84
CA ILE A 50 -2.14 -3.78 7.41
C ILE A 50 -1.97 -5.27 7.13
N THR A 51 -2.93 -5.85 6.44
CA THR A 51 -2.95 -7.27 6.07
C THR A 51 -2.86 -7.46 4.56
N SER A 52 -2.89 -8.72 4.13
CA SER A 52 -2.95 -9.05 2.71
C SER A 52 -4.19 -8.52 1.99
N ALA A 53 -5.28 -8.26 2.72
CA ALA A 53 -6.47 -7.59 2.18
C ALA A 53 -6.20 -6.12 1.83
N GLY A 54 -5.50 -5.37 2.71
CA GLY A 54 -5.08 -4.00 2.43
C GLY A 54 -4.15 -3.90 1.23
N VAL A 55 -3.14 -4.78 1.18
CA VAL A 55 -2.20 -4.85 0.05
C VAL A 55 -2.95 -5.14 -1.26
N ALA A 56 -3.88 -6.10 -1.26
CA ALA A 56 -4.70 -6.41 -2.43
C ALA A 56 -5.58 -5.22 -2.85
N THR A 57 -6.13 -4.49 -1.88
CA THR A 57 -6.97 -3.29 -2.13
C THR A 57 -6.17 -2.22 -2.87
N VAL A 58 -4.94 -1.96 -2.43
CA VAL A 58 -4.03 -0.99 -3.07
C VAL A 58 -3.75 -1.36 -4.52
N ILE A 59 -3.40 -2.62 -4.77
CA ILE A 59 -3.13 -3.13 -6.13
C ILE A 59 -4.37 -3.05 -7.01
N SER A 60 -5.55 -3.36 -6.47
CA SER A 60 -6.80 -3.35 -7.25
C SER A 60 -7.31 -1.95 -7.57
N SER A 61 -6.99 -0.95 -6.74
CA SER A 61 -7.51 0.41 -6.88
C SER A 61 -6.58 1.32 -7.68
N SER A 62 -5.26 1.10 -7.62
CA SER A 62 -4.27 1.98 -8.25
C SER A 62 -3.80 1.42 -9.59
N SER A 63 -4.32 1.96 -10.70
CA SER A 63 -3.96 1.54 -12.07
C SER A 63 -2.57 2.01 -12.52
N LYS A 64 -1.97 2.96 -11.81
CA LYS A 64 -0.65 3.53 -12.13
C LYS A 64 0.47 3.02 -11.23
N LEU A 65 0.18 2.11 -10.30
CA LEU A 65 1.14 1.63 -9.33
C LEU A 65 2.24 0.83 -10.03
N LYS A 66 3.49 1.26 -9.82
CA LYS A 66 4.71 0.66 -10.39
C LYS A 66 5.60 0.03 -9.33
N LYS A 67 5.49 0.48 -8.08
CA LYS A 67 6.31 0.01 -6.96
C LYS A 67 5.47 -0.14 -5.71
N LEU A 68 5.55 -1.30 -5.08
CA LEU A 68 4.88 -1.60 -3.82
C LEU A 68 5.85 -2.32 -2.88
N LEU A 69 6.31 -1.63 -1.84
CA LEU A 69 7.23 -2.18 -0.85
C LEU A 69 6.48 -2.60 0.42
N VAL A 70 6.52 -3.90 0.74
CA VAL A 70 5.81 -4.50 1.88
C VAL A 70 6.61 -5.64 2.50
N GLU A 71 6.25 -6.07 3.71
CA GLU A 71 6.74 -7.34 4.24
C GLU A 71 6.15 -8.53 3.47
N GLU A 72 6.96 -9.56 3.21
CA GLU A 72 6.57 -10.72 2.40
C GLU A 72 5.34 -11.45 2.95
N TRP A 73 5.23 -11.57 4.28
CA TRP A 73 4.08 -12.23 4.94
C TRP A 73 2.74 -11.53 4.68
N LYS A 74 2.74 -10.25 4.30
CA LYS A 74 1.52 -9.51 3.94
C LYS A 74 1.08 -9.78 2.51
N VAL A 75 1.85 -10.51 1.70
CA VAL A 75 1.53 -10.75 0.29
C VAL A 75 0.95 -12.15 0.12
N SER A 76 -0.33 -12.21 -0.23
CA SER A 76 -0.95 -13.49 -0.60
C SER A 76 -0.38 -14.02 -1.91
N GLU A 77 -0.45 -15.33 -2.13
CA GLU A 77 -0.02 -15.94 -3.39
C GLU A 77 -0.75 -15.32 -4.61
N ARG A 78 -2.04 -15.00 -4.47
CA ARG A 78 -2.84 -14.34 -5.51
C ARG A 78 -2.29 -12.96 -5.84
N THR A 79 -1.95 -12.21 -4.80
CA THR A 79 -1.33 -10.88 -4.91
C THR A 79 0.00 -10.98 -5.63
N ARG A 80 0.85 -11.95 -5.24
CA ARG A 80 2.14 -12.20 -5.88
C ARG A 80 2.01 -12.54 -7.36
N ARG A 81 1.04 -13.39 -7.73
CA ARG A 81 0.78 -13.74 -9.13
C ARG A 81 0.32 -12.54 -9.96
N ARG A 82 -0.47 -11.64 -9.39
CA ARG A 82 -1.04 -10.48 -10.11
C ARG A 82 -0.08 -9.29 -10.20
N ALA A 83 0.67 -9.02 -9.13
CA ALA A 83 1.47 -7.82 -8.97
C ALA A 83 2.98 -8.10 -8.83
N GLY A 84 3.42 -9.33 -9.14
CA GLY A 84 4.82 -9.76 -9.01
C GLY A 84 5.85 -8.74 -9.53
N PRO A 85 5.70 -8.17 -10.74
CA PRO A 85 6.66 -7.22 -11.29
C PRO A 85 6.80 -5.90 -10.54
N ILE A 86 5.78 -5.50 -9.77
CA ILE A 86 5.76 -4.22 -9.04
C ILE A 86 6.03 -4.40 -7.54
N LEU A 87 5.99 -5.64 -7.05
CA LEU A 87 6.23 -5.95 -5.65
C LEU A 87 7.72 -5.90 -5.35
N SER A 88 8.05 -5.20 -4.28
CA SER A 88 9.36 -5.22 -3.64
C SER A 88 9.15 -5.67 -2.20
N PHE A 89 10.05 -6.50 -1.71
CA PHE A 89 9.98 -7.01 -0.34
C PHE A 89 11.04 -6.33 0.50
N LEU A 90 10.69 -6.00 1.74
CA LEU A 90 11.70 -5.59 2.69
C LEU A 90 12.62 -6.79 2.95
N CYS A 91 13.89 -6.69 2.58
CA CYS A 91 14.92 -7.61 3.07
C CYS A 91 15.03 -7.40 4.59
N THR A 92 14.29 -8.16 5.37
CA THR A 92 14.64 -8.40 6.77
C THR A 92 15.87 -9.29 6.73
N GLY A 93 17.05 -8.70 6.66
CA GLY A 93 18.30 -9.43 6.85
C GLY A 93 18.21 -10.18 8.18
N LEU A 94 18.46 -11.48 8.12
CA LEU A 94 18.92 -12.24 9.29
C LEU A 94 20.22 -11.64 9.82
#